data_AF-A0A8K0QEK7-F1
#
_entry.id   AF-A0A8K0QEK7-F1
#
_cell.length_a   1.000
_cell.length_b   1.000
_cell.length_c   1.000
_cell.angle_alpha   90.00
_cell.angle_beta   90.00
_cell.angle_gamma   90.00
#
_symmetry.space_group_name_H-M   'P 1'
#
loop_
_entity.id
_entity.type
_entity.pdbx_description
1 polymer ?
#
loop_
_entity_poly.entity_id
_entity_poly.type
_entity_poly.pdbx_seq_one_letter_code
_entity_poly.pdbx_strand_id
1 'polypeptide(L)'
;MGIVCGEEAAKAECQANLNALSVLQIVNEPGATFAITPQLRTSTIAASGFTAQLLLLLRTIRHLQLSDILLVSNLDQLSLKVLPVIAEQISQDGFEREVGALREVLRIATASPDYGGMGLSADRVSPADEGELLLLASAWLESLNSADRSRKPLAPLAVKPIDRPLMNVTEKIFAFHDVSRKGWVRPGEAILVSVDWVLSSEASWHNMLKVYQKMGDPGIFRNDRFWLAGDHVVDPRLMDKPLVRELVDEMDMARKRFKLTQFQGSNYTIMHTEFHRERVQPGQLVIGSDSHTCSAGADGCLAIGLGAAEVTIALVTGEIWFKVPEVVEIRLDSKPRRGIGDKDIILHILKVLKHNTVASSRIIEYTGPGCAWLSADARFAIANMTTEFGGITGIFAPDGISEQFIQSRKTVRHKSDSLFFKADPGCSYSSSHTIDLSQVETTFARYPSPDDVVCISEMAGSQLDGVFIGACTTAEEDLVLGALVLRAGLEKGWKPVAHGQRRVVPGSRPIANFLRQTGLAEVYENAGFTIGIPGCSYTSCQFLPVAVSIGIGFLGSGLMMARWGSRRSTMKFPIAICPPVEMSGSVKRLQIMSLVDGADFGL
;
A
#
# COMPACT_ATOMS: atom_id res chain seq x y z
N MET A 1 33.47 -25.67 7.71
CA MET A 1 34.38 -25.70 6.54
C MET A 1 33.54 -25.36 5.32
N GLY A 2 33.96 -24.39 4.52
CA GLY A 2 33.16 -23.92 3.38
C GLY A 2 33.33 -24.81 2.15
N ILE A 3 32.33 -24.79 1.27
CA ILE A 3 32.45 -25.30 -0.11
C ILE A 3 32.12 -24.13 -1.03
N VAL A 4 33.14 -23.69 -1.78
CA VAL A 4 33.00 -22.75 -2.88
C VAL A 4 32.80 -23.57 -4.15
N CYS A 5 31.65 -23.38 -4.81
CA CYS A 5 31.34 -23.81 -6.18
C CYS A 5 30.29 -22.82 -6.71
N GLY A 6 30.40 -22.21 -7.88
CA GLY A 6 31.49 -22.17 -8.85
C GLY A 6 31.03 -21.35 -10.07
N GLU A 7 31.57 -20.14 -10.26
CA GLU A 7 31.01 -19.13 -11.20
C GLU A 7 30.98 -19.56 -12.68
N GLU A 8 31.69 -20.62 -13.08
CA GLU A 8 31.75 -21.06 -14.48
C GLU A 8 30.51 -21.84 -14.93
N ALA A 9 29.84 -22.56 -14.02
CA ALA A 9 28.61 -23.30 -14.35
C ALA A 9 27.47 -22.35 -14.73
N ALA A 10 27.28 -21.28 -13.95
CA ALA A 10 26.26 -20.25 -14.21
C ALA A 10 26.50 -19.48 -15.52
N LYS A 11 27.77 -19.34 -15.97
CA LYS A 11 28.10 -18.69 -17.24
C LYS A 11 27.77 -19.58 -18.45
N ALA A 12 27.96 -20.89 -18.35
CA ALA A 12 27.60 -21.83 -19.41
C ALA A 12 26.07 -21.89 -19.65
N GLU A 13 25.28 -21.91 -18.57
CA GLU A 13 23.82 -21.99 -18.64
C GLU A 13 23.18 -20.68 -19.15
N CYS A 14 23.76 -19.52 -18.83
CA CYS A 14 23.35 -18.24 -19.37
C CYS A 14 23.62 -18.11 -20.89
N GLN A 15 24.76 -18.63 -21.36
CA GLN A 15 25.11 -18.62 -22.79
C GLN A 15 24.21 -19.56 -23.63
N ALA A 16 23.75 -20.68 -23.04
CA ALA A 16 22.81 -21.59 -23.70
C ALA A 16 21.43 -20.93 -23.91
N ASN A 17 20.92 -20.20 -22.91
CA ASN A 17 19.65 -19.49 -23.01
C ASN A 17 19.67 -18.32 -24.01
N LEU A 18 20.82 -17.64 -24.17
CA LEU A 18 20.98 -16.62 -25.21
C LEU A 18 20.90 -17.19 -26.63
N ASN A 19 21.37 -18.41 -26.87
CA ASN A 19 21.27 -19.06 -28.18
C ASN A 19 19.83 -19.53 -28.48
N ALA A 20 19.04 -19.91 -27.46
CA ALA A 20 17.64 -20.31 -27.63
C ALA A 20 16.71 -19.17 -28.10
N LEU A 21 17.06 -17.91 -27.82
CA LEU A 21 16.33 -16.73 -28.27
C LEU A 21 16.53 -16.39 -29.77
N SER A 22 17.39 -17.11 -30.49
CA SER A 22 17.70 -16.83 -31.90
C SER A 22 16.72 -17.44 -32.93
N VAL A 23 15.70 -18.19 -32.50
CA VAL A 23 14.79 -18.96 -33.38
C VAL A 23 13.34 -18.40 -33.37
N LEU A 24 13.18 -17.10 -33.13
CA LEU A 24 11.95 -16.36 -33.42
C LEU A 24 12.19 -15.37 -34.56
N GLN A 25 12.33 -15.89 -35.77
CA GLN A 25 12.23 -15.10 -37.00
C GLN A 25 10.79 -14.63 -37.21
N ILE A 26 10.43 -13.53 -36.56
CA ILE A 26 9.33 -12.69 -37.06
C ILE A 26 9.84 -12.01 -38.32
N VAL A 27 9.18 -12.29 -39.45
CA VAL A 27 9.55 -11.77 -40.77
C VAL A 27 9.48 -10.23 -40.73
N ASN A 28 10.64 -9.60 -40.89
CA ASN A 28 10.79 -8.16 -40.89
C ASN A 28 11.09 -7.73 -42.34
N GLU A 29 10.09 -7.24 -43.08
CA GLU A 29 10.30 -6.68 -44.43
C GLU A 29 10.58 -5.17 -44.36
N PRO A 30 11.79 -4.70 -44.72
CA PRO A 30 12.10 -3.29 -44.78
C PRO A 30 11.82 -2.73 -46.18
N GLY A 31 10.59 -2.27 -46.45
CA GLY A 31 10.31 -1.75 -47.80
C GLY A 31 8.87 -1.39 -48.19
N ALA A 32 8.03 -0.88 -47.28
CA ALA A 32 6.68 -0.41 -47.64
C ALA A 32 6.60 1.13 -47.64
N THR A 33 7.03 1.75 -48.74
CA THR A 33 6.86 3.20 -48.98
C THR A 33 5.38 3.51 -49.22
N PHE A 34 4.62 3.85 -48.17
CA PHE A 34 3.22 4.24 -48.32
C PHE A 34 3.10 5.56 -49.09
N ALA A 35 2.71 5.45 -50.36
CA ALA A 35 2.45 6.59 -51.22
C ALA A 35 1.19 7.35 -50.75
N ILE A 36 1.41 8.56 -50.22
CA ILE A 36 0.33 9.46 -49.78
C ILE A 36 -0.50 9.87 -51.00
N THR A 37 -1.73 9.38 -51.09
CA THR A 37 -2.70 9.80 -52.12
C THR A 37 -3.39 11.10 -51.66
N PRO A 38 -3.31 12.22 -52.40
CA PRO A 38 -3.74 13.51 -51.90
C PRO A 38 -5.20 13.81 -52.22
N GLN A 39 -6.15 13.34 -51.39
CA GLN A 39 -7.54 13.79 -51.48
C GLN A 39 -8.38 13.58 -50.21
N LEU A 40 -8.28 14.54 -49.29
CA LEU A 40 -9.38 15.03 -48.45
C LEU A 40 -8.89 16.29 -47.71
N ARG A 41 -9.36 17.47 -48.14
CA ARG A 41 -9.07 18.74 -47.44
C ARG A 41 -9.92 18.82 -46.17
N THR A 42 -9.50 18.15 -45.10
CA THR A 42 -9.96 18.53 -43.76
C THR A 42 -9.34 19.88 -43.43
N SER A 43 -10.16 20.91 -43.21
CA SER A 43 -9.71 22.21 -42.71
C SER A 43 -9.07 22.02 -41.34
N THR A 44 -7.75 22.15 -41.25
CA THR A 44 -7.01 22.11 -40.00
C THR A 44 -7.29 23.38 -39.20
N ILE A 45 -8.43 23.39 -38.50
CA ILE A 45 -8.65 24.35 -37.42
C ILE A 45 -7.57 24.06 -36.38
N ALA A 46 -6.72 25.04 -36.11
CA ALA A 46 -5.80 24.97 -34.98
C ALA A 46 -6.65 24.89 -33.71
N ALA A 47 -6.66 23.72 -33.07
CA ALA A 47 -7.50 23.39 -31.92
C ALA A 47 -7.01 24.11 -30.65
N SER A 48 -7.20 25.43 -30.58
CA SER A 48 -6.88 26.25 -29.43
C SER A 48 -7.98 26.16 -28.37
N GLY A 49 -7.69 25.50 -27.24
CA GLY A 49 -8.56 25.43 -26.07
C GLY A 49 -8.85 24.01 -25.58
N PHE A 50 -9.09 23.87 -24.27
CA PHE A 50 -9.32 22.62 -23.56
C PHE A 50 -10.28 21.66 -24.29
N THR A 51 -11.46 22.17 -24.66
CA THR A 51 -12.52 21.40 -25.33
C THR A 51 -12.02 20.75 -26.61
N ALA A 52 -11.32 21.51 -27.46
CA ALA A 52 -10.79 21.01 -28.73
C ALA A 52 -9.65 19.98 -28.53
N GLN A 53 -8.81 20.17 -27.51
CA GLN A 53 -7.78 19.19 -27.14
C GLN A 53 -8.37 17.90 -26.54
N LEU A 54 -9.41 17.99 -25.72
CA LEU A 54 -10.10 16.82 -25.17
C LEU A 54 -10.80 15.98 -26.26
N LEU A 55 -11.42 16.64 -27.24
CA LEU A 55 -12.00 15.98 -28.42
C LEU A 55 -10.91 15.31 -29.27
N LEU A 56 -9.75 15.95 -29.41
CA LEU A 56 -8.59 15.35 -30.06
C LEU A 56 -8.09 14.11 -29.30
N LEU A 57 -8.09 14.11 -27.97
CA LEU A 57 -7.75 12.93 -27.16
C LEU A 57 -8.76 11.79 -27.38
N LEU A 58 -10.07 12.06 -27.36
CA LEU A 58 -11.10 11.04 -27.63
C LEU A 58 -10.96 10.43 -29.04
N ARG A 59 -10.66 11.26 -30.04
CA ARG A 59 -10.43 10.83 -31.43
C ARG A 59 -9.12 10.08 -31.64
N THR A 60 -8.04 10.45 -30.95
CA THR A 60 -6.71 9.84 -31.14
C THR A 60 -6.48 8.60 -30.28
N ILE A 61 -7.02 8.58 -29.06
CA ILE A 61 -6.84 7.48 -28.09
C ILE A 61 -7.94 6.42 -28.24
N ARG A 62 -9.19 6.82 -28.45
CA ARG A 62 -10.36 5.91 -28.50
C ARG A 62 -11.06 5.86 -29.85
N HIS A 63 -10.52 6.53 -30.86
CA HIS A 63 -11.05 6.56 -32.24
C HIS A 63 -12.51 7.03 -32.37
N LEU A 64 -13.01 7.77 -31.37
CA LEU A 64 -14.37 8.29 -31.39
C LEU A 64 -14.50 9.41 -32.41
N GLN A 65 -15.45 9.27 -33.33
CA GLN A 65 -15.91 10.34 -34.20
C GLN A 65 -17.26 10.84 -33.72
N LEU A 66 -17.21 11.77 -32.76
CA LEU A 66 -18.36 12.55 -32.35
C LEU A 66 -18.91 13.30 -33.57
N SER A 67 -20.22 13.20 -33.82
CA SER A 67 -20.88 13.94 -34.88
C SER A 67 -20.67 15.45 -34.71
N ASP A 68 -20.55 16.21 -35.80
CA ASP A 68 -20.18 17.63 -35.86
C ASP A 68 -21.16 18.64 -35.18
N ILE A 69 -22.06 18.16 -34.30
CA ILE A 69 -22.96 18.98 -33.46
C ILE A 69 -22.18 19.56 -32.26
N LEU A 70 -21.07 20.23 -32.57
CA LEU A 70 -20.38 21.17 -31.68
C LEU A 70 -20.55 22.61 -32.17
N LEU A 71 -21.77 22.93 -32.64
CA LEU A 71 -22.29 24.29 -32.68
C LEU A 71 -22.70 24.75 -31.27
N VAL A 72 -21.76 24.72 -30.32
CA VAL A 72 -21.86 25.48 -29.06
C VAL A 72 -20.70 26.45 -29.01
N SER A 73 -20.89 27.57 -29.72
CA SER A 73 -20.00 28.72 -29.87
C SER A 73 -19.79 29.54 -28.58
N ASN A 74 -19.74 28.87 -27.43
CA ASN A 74 -19.51 29.43 -26.09
C ASN A 74 -18.76 28.47 -25.12
N LEU A 75 -18.34 27.27 -25.54
CA LEU A 75 -17.56 26.34 -24.70
C LEU A 75 -16.03 26.52 -24.77
N ASP A 76 -15.57 27.68 -25.27
CA ASP A 76 -14.16 28.12 -25.21
C ASP A 76 -13.74 28.66 -23.83
N GLN A 77 -14.67 28.76 -22.88
CA GLN A 77 -14.36 29.22 -21.51
C GLN A 77 -13.90 28.04 -20.64
N LEU A 78 -12.68 28.17 -20.08
CA LEU A 78 -12.01 27.21 -19.21
C LEU A 78 -12.93 26.75 -18.04
N SER A 79 -13.65 25.65 -18.24
CA SER A 79 -14.63 25.16 -17.27
C SER A 79 -14.77 23.65 -17.29
N LEU A 80 -14.74 23.05 -16.10
CA LEU A 80 -15.01 21.62 -15.89
C LEU A 80 -16.40 21.17 -16.38
N LYS A 81 -17.33 22.11 -16.65
CA LYS A 81 -18.67 21.86 -17.20
C LYS A 81 -18.63 21.18 -18.58
N VAL A 82 -17.52 21.27 -19.31
CA VAL A 82 -17.31 20.58 -20.59
C VAL A 82 -17.30 19.04 -20.42
N LEU A 83 -16.73 18.51 -19.32
CA LEU A 83 -16.60 17.07 -19.10
C LEU A 83 -17.98 16.36 -19.00
N PRO A 84 -18.96 16.82 -18.18
CA PRO A 84 -20.31 16.27 -18.20
C PRO A 84 -21.02 16.33 -19.55
N VAL A 85 -20.87 17.44 -20.30
CA VAL A 85 -21.56 17.63 -21.59
C VAL A 85 -21.06 16.63 -22.64
N ILE A 86 -19.74 16.46 -22.73
CA ILE A 86 -19.14 15.46 -23.64
C ILE A 86 -19.50 14.03 -23.19
N ALA A 87 -19.49 13.77 -21.87
CA ALA A 87 -19.86 12.46 -21.32
C ALA A 87 -21.32 12.09 -21.61
N GLU A 88 -22.26 13.04 -21.55
CA GLU A 88 -23.66 12.81 -21.91
C GLU A 88 -23.81 12.48 -23.41
N GLN A 89 -23.10 13.21 -24.29
CA GLN A 89 -23.14 12.97 -25.73
C GLN A 89 -22.61 11.57 -26.10
N ILE A 90 -21.44 11.17 -25.61
CA ILE A 90 -20.88 9.84 -25.91
C ILE A 90 -21.67 8.70 -25.23
N SER A 91 -22.45 8.99 -24.18
CA SER A 91 -23.40 8.03 -23.57
C SER A 91 -24.56 7.73 -24.52
N GLN A 92 -25.11 8.75 -25.19
CA GLN A 92 -26.15 8.58 -26.22
C GLN A 92 -25.64 7.76 -27.43
N ASP A 93 -24.35 7.89 -27.75
CA ASP A 93 -23.67 7.10 -28.79
C ASP A 93 -23.24 5.68 -28.29
N GLY A 94 -23.44 5.36 -27.00
CA GLY A 94 -23.22 4.02 -26.41
C GLY A 94 -21.84 3.77 -25.78
N PHE A 95 -20.97 4.77 -25.65
CA PHE A 95 -19.58 4.63 -25.18
C PHE A 95 -19.41 4.69 -23.66
N GLU A 96 -20.15 3.87 -22.91
CA GLU A 96 -20.23 3.92 -21.44
C GLU A 96 -18.88 3.75 -20.70
N ARG A 97 -17.87 3.11 -21.31
CA ARG A 97 -16.53 2.97 -20.70
C ARG A 97 -15.80 4.30 -20.69
N GLU A 98 -15.88 5.03 -21.79
CA GLU A 98 -15.34 6.37 -21.99
C GLU A 98 -16.09 7.40 -21.12
N VAL A 99 -17.42 7.26 -20.99
CA VAL A 99 -18.21 8.00 -20.00
C VAL A 99 -17.66 7.78 -18.59
N GLY A 100 -17.41 6.52 -18.20
CA GLY A 100 -16.82 6.17 -16.91
C GLY A 100 -15.44 6.82 -16.68
N ALA A 101 -14.58 6.81 -17.70
CA ALA A 101 -13.28 7.47 -17.66
C ALA A 101 -13.40 9.00 -17.45
N LEU A 102 -14.29 9.68 -18.20
CA LEU A 102 -14.49 11.13 -18.06
C LEU A 102 -15.14 11.53 -16.73
N ARG A 103 -16.08 10.71 -16.21
CA ARG A 103 -16.66 10.89 -14.87
C ARG A 103 -15.60 10.80 -13.78
N GLU A 104 -14.63 9.91 -13.91
CA GLU A 104 -13.53 9.75 -12.94
C GLU A 104 -12.49 10.88 -13.02
N VAL A 105 -12.18 11.38 -14.22
CA VAL A 105 -11.40 12.62 -14.42
C VAL A 105 -12.07 13.80 -13.69
N LEU A 106 -13.39 13.96 -13.85
CA LEU A 106 -14.15 15.01 -13.15
C LEU A 106 -14.18 14.82 -11.63
N ARG A 107 -14.29 13.57 -11.15
CA ARG A 107 -14.24 13.25 -9.71
C ARG A 107 -12.90 13.66 -9.10
N ILE A 108 -11.79 13.33 -9.77
CA ILE A 108 -10.43 13.70 -9.32
C ILE A 108 -10.23 15.21 -9.42
N ALA A 109 -10.66 15.86 -10.50
CA ALA A 109 -10.57 17.31 -10.67
C ALA A 109 -11.24 18.09 -9.53
N THR A 110 -12.43 17.65 -9.11
CA THR A 110 -13.27 18.35 -8.12
C THR A 110 -13.05 17.91 -6.67
N ALA A 111 -12.49 16.72 -6.42
CA ALA A 111 -12.18 16.26 -5.07
C ALA A 111 -11.10 17.13 -4.41
N SER A 112 -11.16 17.27 -3.08
CA SER A 112 -10.13 18.00 -2.31
C SER A 112 -8.75 17.35 -2.46
N PRO A 113 -7.64 18.12 -2.46
CA PRO A 113 -6.29 17.59 -2.37
C PRO A 113 -6.03 16.70 -1.14
N ASP A 114 -6.80 16.85 -0.07
CA ASP A 114 -6.73 15.95 1.09
C ASP A 114 -7.33 14.55 0.81
N TYR A 115 -8.06 14.39 -0.29
CA TYR A 115 -8.59 13.12 -0.80
C TYR A 115 -8.05 12.79 -2.20
N GLY A 116 -6.90 13.35 -2.57
CA GLY A 116 -6.19 13.00 -3.81
C GLY A 116 -6.79 13.59 -5.07
N GLY A 117 -7.56 14.67 -4.94
CA GLY A 117 -8.06 15.45 -6.07
C GLY A 117 -7.33 16.77 -6.27
N MET A 118 -7.75 17.53 -7.28
CA MET A 118 -7.12 18.80 -7.66
C MET A 118 -7.74 20.01 -6.93
N GLY A 119 -8.92 19.86 -6.30
CA GLY A 119 -9.63 20.93 -5.60
C GLY A 119 -10.21 22.02 -6.50
N LEU A 120 -10.36 21.75 -7.80
CA LEU A 120 -10.82 22.71 -8.78
C LEU A 120 -12.33 22.98 -8.66
N SER A 121 -12.73 24.23 -8.85
CA SER A 121 -14.15 24.59 -9.00
C SER A 121 -14.50 24.77 -10.48
N ALA A 122 -15.79 24.65 -10.81
CA ALA A 122 -16.26 24.71 -12.19
C ALA A 122 -16.00 26.06 -12.89
N ASP A 123 -15.66 27.11 -12.13
CA ASP A 123 -15.41 28.48 -12.60
C ASP A 123 -13.96 28.95 -12.35
N ARG A 124 -13.08 28.06 -11.89
CA ARG A 124 -11.64 28.35 -11.69
C ARG A 124 -10.79 27.20 -12.20
N VAL A 125 -10.32 27.35 -13.43
CA VAL A 125 -9.31 26.49 -14.06
C VAL A 125 -8.25 27.42 -14.66
N SER A 126 -6.99 27.26 -14.28
CA SER A 126 -5.86 27.97 -14.88
C SER A 126 -5.29 27.18 -16.08
N PRO A 127 -4.45 27.79 -16.94
CA PRO A 127 -3.78 27.06 -18.02
C PRO A 127 -2.88 25.90 -17.54
N ALA A 128 -2.37 25.96 -16.30
CA ALA A 128 -1.62 24.85 -15.70
C ALA A 128 -2.56 23.70 -15.31
N ASP A 129 -3.72 24.02 -14.72
CA ASP A 129 -4.76 23.04 -14.40
C ASP A 129 -5.32 22.40 -15.68
N GLU A 130 -5.45 23.16 -16.76
CA GLU A 130 -5.87 22.67 -18.08
C GLU A 130 -4.93 21.57 -18.61
N GLY A 131 -3.62 21.82 -18.59
CA GLY A 131 -2.61 20.83 -19.00
C GLY A 131 -2.63 19.56 -18.15
N GLU A 132 -2.81 19.71 -16.84
CA GLU A 132 -2.90 18.58 -15.90
C GLU A 132 -4.21 17.78 -16.07
N LEU A 133 -5.34 18.46 -16.32
CA LEU A 133 -6.63 17.83 -16.67
C LEU A 133 -6.55 17.05 -17.99
N LEU A 134 -5.85 17.59 -18.99
CA LEU A 134 -5.64 16.90 -20.27
C LEU A 134 -4.71 15.69 -20.12
N LEU A 135 -3.66 15.79 -19.29
CA LEU A 135 -2.82 14.64 -18.94
C LEU A 135 -3.65 13.55 -18.23
N LEU A 136 -4.48 13.94 -17.27
CA LEU A 136 -5.36 13.04 -16.53
C LEU A 136 -6.41 12.38 -17.45
N ALA A 137 -7.05 13.14 -18.34
CA ALA A 137 -7.96 12.59 -19.34
C ALA A 137 -7.26 11.62 -20.30
N SER A 138 -6.07 11.98 -20.77
CA SER A 138 -5.22 11.12 -21.62
C SER A 138 -4.83 9.81 -20.91
N ALA A 139 -4.57 9.86 -19.60
CA ALA A 139 -4.30 8.69 -18.77
C ALA A 139 -5.52 7.78 -18.59
N TRP A 140 -6.68 8.35 -18.26
CA TRP A 140 -7.91 7.58 -18.06
C TRP A 140 -8.46 6.99 -19.36
N LEU A 141 -8.36 7.69 -20.49
CA LEU A 141 -8.69 7.13 -21.81
C LEU A 141 -7.69 6.04 -22.22
N GLU A 142 -6.39 6.23 -21.98
CA GLU A 142 -5.39 5.18 -22.25
C GLU A 142 -5.55 3.95 -21.32
N SER A 143 -6.15 4.11 -20.13
CA SER A 143 -6.47 2.95 -19.27
C SER A 143 -7.48 1.98 -19.89
N LEU A 144 -8.36 2.49 -20.77
CA LEU A 144 -9.27 1.64 -21.54
C LEU A 144 -8.51 0.87 -22.62
N ASN A 145 -7.57 1.53 -23.31
CA ASN A 145 -6.69 0.89 -24.29
C ASN A 145 -5.77 -0.15 -23.66
N SER A 146 -5.15 0.15 -22.51
CA SER A 146 -4.26 -0.79 -21.83
C SER A 146 -5.04 -2.00 -21.28
N ALA A 147 -6.25 -1.79 -20.76
CA ALA A 147 -7.16 -2.87 -20.42
C ALA A 147 -7.59 -3.70 -21.66
N ASP A 148 -7.84 -3.07 -22.81
CA ASP A 148 -8.22 -3.75 -24.06
C ASP A 148 -7.07 -4.56 -24.68
N ARG A 149 -5.82 -4.08 -24.56
CA ARG A 149 -4.60 -4.81 -24.96
C ARG A 149 -4.22 -5.90 -23.95
N SER A 150 -4.53 -5.70 -22.67
CA SER A 150 -4.26 -6.68 -21.62
C SER A 150 -5.09 -7.94 -21.84
N ARG A 151 -4.58 -9.09 -21.37
CA ARG A 151 -5.34 -10.33 -21.36
C ARG A 151 -6.62 -10.13 -20.56
N LYS A 152 -7.75 -10.67 -21.04
CA LYS A 152 -9.04 -10.60 -20.32
C LYS A 152 -8.84 -11.02 -18.87
N PRO A 153 -9.42 -10.29 -17.88
CA PRO A 153 -9.33 -10.65 -16.48
C PRO A 153 -9.70 -12.12 -16.27
N LEU A 154 -8.90 -12.82 -15.45
CA LEU A 154 -9.11 -14.23 -15.19
C LEU A 154 -10.43 -14.39 -14.43
N ALA A 155 -11.40 -15.08 -15.03
CA ALA A 155 -12.65 -15.41 -14.36
C ALA A 155 -12.44 -16.58 -13.37
N PRO A 156 -13.20 -16.67 -12.27
CA PRO A 156 -13.24 -17.88 -11.45
C PRO A 156 -13.64 -19.10 -12.30
N LEU A 157 -13.13 -20.29 -11.98
CA LEU A 157 -13.57 -21.52 -12.65
C LEU A 157 -15.02 -21.83 -12.24
N ALA A 158 -15.90 -22.00 -13.24
CA ALA A 158 -17.32 -22.26 -13.02
C ALA A 158 -17.61 -23.61 -12.32
N VAL A 159 -16.67 -24.57 -12.41
CA VAL A 159 -16.75 -25.89 -11.79
C VAL A 159 -15.40 -26.24 -11.16
N LYS A 160 -15.41 -26.81 -9.95
CA LYS A 160 -14.23 -27.37 -9.29
C LYS A 160 -13.70 -28.57 -10.11
N PRO A 161 -12.42 -28.61 -10.53
CA PRO A 161 -11.89 -29.76 -11.24
C PRO A 161 -11.97 -31.04 -10.39
N ILE A 162 -12.20 -32.19 -11.04
CA ILE A 162 -12.65 -33.43 -10.38
C ILE A 162 -11.64 -33.96 -9.34
N ASP A 163 -10.34 -33.81 -9.59
CA ASP A 163 -9.26 -34.26 -8.68
C ASP A 163 -8.50 -33.09 -8.01
N ARG A 164 -9.14 -31.92 -7.92
CA ARG A 164 -8.51 -30.70 -7.41
C ARG A 164 -8.24 -30.81 -5.89
N PRO A 165 -6.97 -30.82 -5.43
CA PRO A 165 -6.61 -31.01 -4.01
C PRO A 165 -7.27 -29.98 -3.10
N LEU A 166 -7.39 -30.26 -1.80
CA LEU A 166 -7.83 -29.26 -0.82
C LEU A 166 -6.77 -28.16 -0.73
N MET A 167 -7.18 -26.90 -0.83
CA MET A 167 -6.29 -25.74 -0.88
C MET A 167 -6.66 -24.70 0.19
N ASN A 168 -5.64 -24.09 0.77
CA ASN A 168 -5.77 -22.92 1.64
C ASN A 168 -6.10 -21.64 0.83
N VAL A 169 -6.19 -20.47 1.47
CA VAL A 169 -6.54 -19.21 0.76
C VAL A 169 -5.43 -18.81 -0.20
N THR A 170 -4.16 -18.86 0.25
CA THR A 170 -2.99 -18.55 -0.59
C THR A 170 -2.92 -19.39 -1.86
N GLU A 171 -3.08 -20.71 -1.75
CA GLU A 171 -3.05 -21.64 -2.88
C GLU A 171 -4.22 -21.40 -3.85
N LYS A 172 -5.40 -21.03 -3.35
CA LYS A 172 -6.54 -20.63 -4.20
C LYS A 172 -6.26 -19.37 -4.99
N ILE A 173 -5.59 -18.37 -4.39
CA ILE A 173 -5.21 -17.14 -5.08
C ILE A 173 -4.14 -17.45 -6.15
N PHE A 174 -3.10 -18.24 -5.86
CA PHE A 174 -2.14 -18.68 -6.88
C PHE A 174 -2.81 -19.47 -8.01
N ALA A 175 -3.70 -20.41 -7.70
CA ALA A 175 -4.42 -21.22 -8.68
C ALA A 175 -5.40 -20.43 -9.56
N PHE A 176 -5.88 -19.28 -9.07
CA PHE A 176 -6.72 -18.36 -9.82
C PHE A 176 -5.90 -17.52 -10.81
N HIS A 177 -4.71 -17.07 -10.40
CA HIS A 177 -3.77 -16.26 -11.20
C HIS A 177 -2.88 -17.06 -12.16
N ASP A 178 -2.80 -18.39 -11.99
CA ASP A 178 -2.06 -19.29 -12.88
C ASP A 178 -2.52 -19.14 -14.35
N VAL A 179 -1.57 -18.70 -15.18
CA VAL A 179 -1.71 -18.47 -16.62
C VAL A 179 -2.08 -19.74 -17.39
N SER A 180 -1.67 -20.91 -16.87
CA SER A 180 -2.01 -22.23 -17.43
C SER A 180 -3.45 -22.66 -17.15
N ARG A 181 -4.12 -22.01 -16.18
CA ARG A 181 -5.53 -22.21 -15.83
C ARG A 181 -5.87 -23.63 -15.36
N LYS A 182 -4.89 -24.29 -14.73
CA LYS A 182 -4.98 -25.63 -14.14
C LYS A 182 -6.04 -25.74 -13.03
N GLY A 183 -6.32 -24.63 -12.34
CA GLY A 183 -7.33 -24.54 -11.29
C GLY A 183 -6.89 -25.09 -9.93
N TRP A 184 -5.62 -25.47 -9.80
CA TRP A 184 -4.95 -25.83 -8.55
C TRP A 184 -3.44 -25.74 -8.69
N VAL A 185 -2.78 -25.61 -7.54
CA VAL A 185 -1.32 -25.55 -7.39
C VAL A 185 -0.87 -26.53 -6.30
N ARG A 186 0.44 -26.73 -6.18
CA ARG A 186 1.06 -27.37 -5.01
C ARG A 186 2.31 -26.58 -4.59
N PRO A 187 2.62 -26.50 -3.29
CA PRO A 187 3.90 -25.97 -2.81
C PRO A 187 5.08 -26.62 -3.55
N GLY A 188 6.04 -25.79 -3.95
CA GLY A 188 7.22 -26.18 -4.73
C GLY A 188 7.04 -26.20 -6.24
N GLU A 189 5.82 -26.14 -6.77
CA GLU A 189 5.55 -26.05 -8.21
C GLU A 189 5.95 -24.66 -8.75
N ALA A 190 6.57 -24.62 -9.94
CA ALA A 190 6.89 -23.37 -10.63
C ALA A 190 5.77 -23.03 -11.62
N ILE A 191 5.14 -21.87 -11.45
CA ILE A 191 3.99 -21.40 -12.23
C ILE A 191 4.23 -19.97 -12.72
N LEU A 192 3.67 -19.65 -13.88
CA LEU A 192 3.56 -18.28 -14.39
C LEU A 192 2.21 -17.71 -13.94
N VAL A 193 2.22 -16.59 -13.23
CA VAL A 193 1.00 -15.96 -12.72
C VAL A 193 0.83 -14.55 -13.26
N SER A 194 -0.42 -14.17 -13.57
CA SER A 194 -0.77 -12.78 -13.85
C SER A 194 -0.82 -11.97 -12.55
N VAL A 195 -0.38 -10.71 -12.58
CA VAL A 195 -0.44 -9.79 -11.43
C VAL A 195 -1.59 -8.77 -11.62
N ASP A 196 -2.32 -8.47 -10.55
CA ASP A 196 -3.35 -7.41 -10.57
C ASP A 196 -2.76 -6.02 -10.40
N TRP A 197 -1.71 -5.90 -9.58
CA TRP A 197 -1.14 -4.63 -9.16
C TRP A 197 0.37 -4.72 -9.00
N VAL A 198 1.03 -3.63 -9.38
CA VAL A 198 2.46 -3.38 -9.16
C VAL A 198 2.60 -2.13 -8.28
N LEU A 199 3.46 -2.19 -7.26
CA LEU A 199 3.74 -1.09 -6.33
C LEU A 199 5.21 -0.66 -6.39
N SER A 200 5.45 0.64 -6.28
CA SER A 200 6.78 1.20 -6.03
C SER A 200 6.73 2.52 -5.27
N SER A 201 7.77 2.78 -4.47
CA SER A 201 8.13 4.13 -4.03
C SER A 201 8.95 4.85 -5.10
N GLU A 202 9.23 6.13 -4.92
CA GLU A 202 10.20 6.86 -5.73
C GLU A 202 11.62 6.26 -5.59
N ALA A 203 11.99 5.85 -4.37
CA ALA A 203 13.31 5.29 -4.07
C ALA A 203 13.53 3.93 -4.73
N SER A 204 12.49 3.09 -4.76
CA SER A 204 12.51 1.82 -5.47
C SER A 204 12.40 2.00 -6.98
N TRP A 205 11.62 3.00 -7.42
CA TRP A 205 11.45 3.31 -8.85
C TRP A 205 12.78 3.69 -9.50
N HIS A 206 13.62 4.46 -8.82
CA HIS A 206 14.97 4.79 -9.28
C HIS A 206 15.84 3.56 -9.61
N ASN A 207 15.64 2.44 -8.91
CA ASN A 207 16.34 1.18 -9.19
C ASN A 207 15.62 0.35 -10.27
N MET A 208 14.28 0.33 -10.26
CA MET A 208 13.46 -0.29 -11.31
C MET A 208 13.71 0.34 -12.68
N LEU A 209 13.86 1.67 -12.74
CA LEU A 209 14.08 2.45 -13.95
C LEU A 209 15.38 2.05 -14.67
N LYS A 210 16.45 1.74 -13.92
CA LYS A 210 17.73 1.25 -14.47
C LYS A 210 17.59 -0.12 -15.14
N VAL A 211 16.67 -0.97 -14.65
CA VAL A 211 16.34 -2.25 -15.28
C VAL A 211 15.45 -2.00 -16.51
N TYR A 212 14.45 -1.15 -16.39
CA TYR A 212 13.51 -0.79 -17.45
C TYR A 212 14.21 -0.17 -18.68
N GLN A 213 15.16 0.75 -18.46
CA GLN A 213 15.97 1.35 -19.52
C GLN A 213 16.82 0.32 -20.27
N LYS A 214 17.37 -0.68 -19.57
CA LYS A 214 18.13 -1.79 -20.20
C LYS A 214 17.26 -2.69 -21.08
N MET A 215 15.93 -2.68 -20.90
CA MET A 215 14.98 -3.39 -21.75
C MET A 215 14.59 -2.60 -23.02
N GLY A 216 15.06 -1.35 -23.18
CA GLY A 216 14.82 -0.56 -24.39
C GLY A 216 13.48 0.18 -24.44
N ASP A 217 12.97 0.63 -23.29
CA ASP A 217 11.68 1.35 -23.15
C ASP A 217 10.46 0.58 -23.74
N PRO A 218 10.21 -0.68 -23.31
CA PRO A 218 9.20 -1.57 -23.90
C PRO A 218 7.74 -1.13 -23.66
N GLY A 219 7.50 -0.11 -22.84
CA GLY A 219 6.19 0.23 -22.31
C GLY A 219 5.85 -0.60 -21.06
N ILE A 220 4.65 -0.38 -20.52
CA ILE A 220 4.13 -1.10 -19.35
C ILE A 220 2.81 -1.80 -19.69
N PHE A 221 2.53 -2.89 -18.98
CA PHE A 221 1.34 -3.71 -19.17
C PHE A 221 0.04 -2.91 -19.01
N ARG A 222 -0.11 -2.23 -17.86
CA ARG A 222 -1.31 -1.46 -17.50
C ARG A 222 -0.98 -0.20 -16.69
N ASN A 223 -1.30 0.97 -17.25
CA ASN A 223 -1.14 2.28 -16.62
C ASN A 223 -2.14 2.57 -15.49
N ASP A 224 -3.12 1.69 -15.28
CA ASP A 224 -4.11 1.77 -14.21
C ASP A 224 -3.96 0.72 -13.11
N ARG A 225 -2.86 -0.05 -13.17
CA ARG A 225 -2.48 -1.08 -12.19
C ARG A 225 -1.05 -0.91 -11.64
N PHE A 226 -0.39 0.22 -11.91
CA PHE A 226 0.89 0.59 -11.29
C PHE A 226 0.70 1.75 -10.30
N TRP A 227 0.85 1.45 -9.00
CA TRP A 227 0.77 2.42 -7.91
C TRP A 227 2.18 2.94 -7.58
N LEU A 228 2.40 4.23 -7.86
CA LEU A 228 3.68 4.90 -7.64
C LEU A 228 3.49 6.05 -6.64
N ALA A 229 4.15 5.95 -5.48
CA ALA A 229 4.09 6.91 -4.39
C ALA A 229 5.45 7.58 -4.15
N GLY A 230 5.46 8.86 -3.76
CA GLY A 230 6.67 9.57 -3.33
C GLY A 230 6.66 9.76 -1.82
N ASP A 231 7.24 8.84 -1.07
CA ASP A 231 7.06 8.76 0.39
C ASP A 231 8.32 8.35 1.18
N HIS A 232 9.33 7.75 0.56
CA HIS A 232 10.47 7.15 1.26
C HIS A 232 11.57 8.15 1.65
N VAL A 233 11.83 9.13 0.79
CA VAL A 233 12.91 10.12 0.91
C VAL A 233 12.40 11.54 0.63
N VAL A 234 11.30 11.69 -0.12
CA VAL A 234 10.73 13.02 -0.38
C VAL A 234 10.19 13.66 0.90
N ASP A 235 10.77 14.80 1.24
CA ASP A 235 10.29 15.73 2.25
C ASP A 235 10.59 17.17 1.75
N PRO A 236 9.66 18.14 1.88
CA PRO A 236 9.86 19.53 1.49
C PRO A 236 11.15 20.17 2.04
N ARG A 237 11.63 19.73 3.22
CA ARG A 237 12.87 20.19 3.86
C ARG A 237 14.14 19.70 3.15
N LEU A 238 14.02 18.73 2.26
CA LEU A 238 15.12 18.06 1.55
C LEU A 238 15.07 18.29 0.03
N MET A 239 14.12 19.08 -0.48
CA MET A 239 13.99 19.42 -1.90
C MET A 239 15.16 20.27 -2.44
N ASP A 240 16.11 20.67 -1.60
CA ASP A 240 17.39 21.25 -2.01
C ASP A 240 18.42 20.19 -2.45
N LYS A 241 18.27 18.92 -2.01
CA LYS A 241 19.22 17.85 -2.29
C LYS A 241 19.06 17.34 -3.73
N PRO A 242 20.17 17.19 -4.50
CA PRO A 242 20.11 16.70 -5.88
C PRO A 242 19.39 15.37 -6.03
N LEU A 243 19.69 14.39 -5.16
CA LEU A 243 19.04 13.07 -5.17
C LEU A 243 17.53 13.15 -4.97
N VAL A 244 17.03 14.00 -4.06
CA VAL A 244 15.58 14.12 -3.82
C VAL A 244 14.86 14.71 -5.03
N ARG A 245 15.49 15.65 -5.75
CA ARG A 245 14.97 16.18 -7.02
C ARG A 245 14.96 15.11 -8.10
N GLU A 246 16.06 14.38 -8.27
CA GLU A 246 16.20 13.28 -9.23
C GLU A 246 15.10 12.23 -9.05
N LEU A 247 14.85 11.78 -7.81
CA LEU A 247 13.77 10.83 -7.49
C LEU A 247 12.37 11.37 -7.85
N VAL A 248 12.11 12.66 -7.59
CA VAL A 248 10.83 13.31 -7.96
C VAL A 248 10.71 13.46 -9.47
N ASP A 249 11.77 13.88 -10.16
CA ASP A 249 11.79 14.07 -11.62
C ASP A 249 11.61 12.73 -12.37
N GLU A 250 12.24 11.64 -11.90
CA GLU A 250 12.07 10.28 -12.44
C GLU A 250 10.65 9.74 -12.25
N MET A 251 10.03 10.05 -11.10
CA MET A 251 8.65 9.71 -10.78
C MET A 251 7.66 10.48 -11.67
N ASP A 252 7.87 11.79 -11.85
CA ASP A 252 7.07 12.65 -12.71
C ASP A 252 7.23 12.30 -14.21
N MET A 253 8.44 11.87 -14.59
CA MET A 253 8.72 11.31 -15.91
C MET A 253 7.92 10.03 -16.14
N ALA A 254 7.95 9.06 -15.21
CA ALA A 254 7.17 7.83 -15.31
C ALA A 254 5.66 8.11 -15.41
N ARG A 255 5.15 9.02 -14.57
CA ARG A 255 3.76 9.47 -14.62
C ARG A 255 3.36 9.95 -16.03
N LYS A 256 4.17 10.80 -16.66
CA LYS A 256 3.92 11.39 -17.99
C LYS A 256 4.13 10.37 -19.12
N ARG A 257 5.23 9.61 -19.08
CA ARG A 257 5.63 8.61 -20.09
C ARG A 257 4.67 7.44 -20.19
N PHE A 258 4.11 6.99 -19.06
CA PHE A 258 3.16 5.87 -19.01
C PHE A 258 1.70 6.31 -18.87
N LYS A 259 1.45 7.62 -18.71
CA LYS A 259 0.13 8.19 -18.41
C LYS A 259 -0.55 7.49 -17.22
N LEU A 260 0.11 7.45 -16.07
CA LEU A 260 -0.39 6.72 -14.91
C LEU A 260 -1.70 7.33 -14.37
N THR A 261 -2.71 6.49 -14.15
CA THR A 261 -3.96 6.92 -13.45
C THR A 261 -3.86 6.75 -11.93
N GLN A 262 -2.88 5.98 -11.46
CA GLN A 262 -2.71 5.57 -10.07
C GLN A 262 -1.48 6.26 -9.46
N PHE A 263 -1.52 7.58 -9.52
CA PHE A 263 -0.44 8.47 -9.11
C PHE A 263 -0.99 9.62 -8.27
N GLN A 264 -0.37 9.87 -7.12
CA GLN A 264 -0.82 10.88 -6.14
C GLN A 264 0.26 11.93 -5.81
N GLY A 265 1.44 11.82 -6.42
CA GLY A 265 2.59 12.68 -6.11
C GLY A 265 3.21 12.39 -4.73
N SER A 266 4.02 13.34 -4.28
CA SER A 266 4.78 13.23 -3.04
C SER A 266 3.94 13.51 -1.80
N ASN A 267 4.21 12.79 -0.72
CA ASN A 267 3.64 12.98 0.62
C ASN A 267 2.09 12.97 0.70
N TYR A 268 1.42 12.32 -0.27
CA TYR A 268 -0.01 12.05 -0.19
C TYR A 268 -0.32 10.91 0.80
N THR A 269 0.49 9.85 0.75
CA THR A 269 0.33 8.62 1.53
C THR A 269 1.70 7.98 1.71
N ILE A 270 1.90 7.29 2.83
CA ILE A 270 2.83 6.17 2.89
C ILE A 270 2.28 5.09 1.96
N MET A 271 3.12 4.50 1.11
CA MET A 271 2.68 3.72 -0.06
C MET A 271 1.56 2.71 0.23
N HIS A 272 1.70 1.97 1.33
CA HIS A 272 0.80 0.88 1.73
C HIS A 272 -0.53 1.35 2.32
N THR A 273 -0.58 2.53 2.94
CA THR A 273 -1.74 3.00 3.72
C THR A 273 -2.99 3.20 2.86
N GLU A 274 -2.96 4.09 1.87
CA GLU A 274 -4.11 4.27 0.95
C GLU A 274 -4.22 3.15 -0.09
N PHE A 275 -3.17 2.34 -0.31
CA PHE A 275 -3.28 1.13 -1.12
C PHE A 275 -4.18 0.07 -0.44
N HIS A 276 -3.96 -0.19 0.85
CA HIS A 276 -4.84 -0.99 1.70
C HIS A 276 -6.23 -0.35 1.85
N ARG A 277 -6.31 0.94 2.19
CA ARG A 277 -7.61 1.57 2.47
C ARG A 277 -8.51 1.73 1.24
N GLU A 278 -7.93 1.85 0.04
CA GLU A 278 -8.72 2.16 -1.16
C GLU A 278 -8.46 1.27 -2.39
N ARG A 279 -7.28 0.69 -2.64
CA ARG A 279 -6.99 0.07 -3.95
C ARG A 279 -7.25 -1.44 -3.98
N VAL A 280 -6.61 -2.18 -3.09
CA VAL A 280 -6.53 -3.64 -3.18
C VAL A 280 -7.86 -4.32 -2.89
N GLN A 281 -8.11 -5.45 -3.55
CA GLN A 281 -9.32 -6.25 -3.34
C GLN A 281 -8.98 -7.65 -2.78
N PRO A 282 -9.90 -8.25 -2.01
CA PRO A 282 -9.85 -9.67 -1.66
C PRO A 282 -9.63 -10.53 -2.91
N GLY A 283 -8.73 -11.50 -2.80
CA GLY A 283 -8.43 -12.46 -3.85
C GLY A 283 -7.51 -11.97 -4.97
N GLN A 284 -6.99 -10.74 -4.92
CA GLN A 284 -5.99 -10.24 -5.88
C GLN A 284 -4.57 -10.74 -5.58
N LEU A 285 -3.70 -10.71 -6.61
CA LEU A 285 -2.25 -10.89 -6.45
C LEU A 285 -1.51 -9.59 -6.74
N VAL A 286 -0.82 -9.10 -5.71
CA VAL A 286 -0.10 -7.82 -5.70
C VAL A 286 1.40 -8.08 -5.55
N ILE A 287 2.21 -7.34 -6.29
CA ILE A 287 3.66 -7.32 -6.11
C ILE A 287 4.15 -5.89 -5.91
N GLY A 288 5.25 -5.72 -5.19
CA GLY A 288 5.81 -4.39 -4.94
C GLY A 288 7.31 -4.43 -4.70
N SER A 289 8.00 -3.36 -5.07
CA SER A 289 9.44 -3.21 -4.81
C SER A 289 9.68 -2.65 -3.40
N ASP A 290 9.00 -3.21 -2.40
CA ASP A 290 9.07 -2.84 -0.98
C ASP A 290 8.67 -4.04 -0.11
N SER A 291 9.40 -4.30 0.99
CA SER A 291 9.17 -5.44 1.89
C SER A 291 7.77 -5.44 2.51
N HIS A 292 7.27 -4.27 2.89
CA HIS A 292 5.99 -4.10 3.58
C HIS A 292 4.78 -4.10 2.64
N THR A 293 4.98 -4.42 1.35
CA THR A 293 3.88 -4.74 0.40
C THR A 293 2.91 -5.79 0.98
N CYS A 294 3.41 -6.69 1.83
CA CYS A 294 2.62 -7.67 2.58
C CYS A 294 1.47 -7.08 3.42
N SER A 295 1.50 -5.80 3.79
CA SER A 295 0.43 -5.12 4.53
C SER A 295 -0.96 -5.30 3.90
N ALA A 296 -1.04 -5.34 2.57
CA ALA A 296 -2.30 -5.49 1.84
C ALA A 296 -2.94 -6.88 2.04
N GLY A 297 -2.22 -7.88 2.54
CA GLY A 297 -2.76 -9.20 2.87
C GLY A 297 -3.82 -9.18 4.00
N ALA A 298 -3.93 -8.07 4.73
CA ALA A 298 -5.05 -7.79 5.63
C ALA A 298 -6.43 -7.84 4.95
N ASP A 299 -6.49 -7.49 3.66
CA ASP A 299 -7.73 -7.50 2.86
C ASP A 299 -8.02 -8.86 2.20
N GLY A 300 -7.28 -9.92 2.54
CA GLY A 300 -7.43 -11.23 1.93
C GLY A 300 -6.93 -11.30 0.48
N CYS A 301 -5.94 -10.47 0.13
CA CYS A 301 -5.17 -10.58 -1.10
C CYS A 301 -3.80 -11.23 -0.84
N LEU A 302 -3.12 -11.66 -1.90
CA LEU A 302 -1.75 -12.14 -1.83
C LEU A 302 -0.79 -11.04 -2.28
N ALA A 303 -0.19 -10.32 -1.33
CA ALA A 303 0.69 -9.20 -1.62
C ALA A 303 2.15 -9.49 -1.23
N ILE A 304 3.09 -9.41 -2.18
CA ILE A 304 4.46 -9.89 -1.99
C ILE A 304 5.49 -8.79 -2.34
N GLY A 305 6.43 -8.54 -1.42
CA GLY A 305 7.60 -7.71 -1.68
C GLY A 305 8.66 -8.48 -2.48
N LEU A 306 9.18 -7.88 -3.56
CA LEU A 306 10.18 -8.49 -4.45
C LEU A 306 11.29 -7.47 -4.81
N GLY A 307 12.37 -7.94 -5.43
CA GLY A 307 13.46 -7.10 -5.90
C GLY A 307 13.08 -6.29 -7.14
N ALA A 308 13.71 -5.12 -7.29
CA ALA A 308 13.41 -4.17 -8.37
C ALA A 308 13.42 -4.79 -9.79
N ALA A 309 14.27 -5.78 -10.06
CA ALA A 309 14.31 -6.45 -11.36
C ALA A 309 13.05 -7.28 -11.65
N GLU A 310 12.57 -8.04 -10.66
CA GLU A 310 11.38 -8.90 -10.76
C GLU A 310 10.12 -8.04 -10.90
N VAL A 311 10.03 -6.98 -10.10
CA VAL A 311 8.93 -6.01 -10.15
C VAL A 311 8.91 -5.26 -11.48
N THR A 312 10.08 -4.88 -12.04
CA THR A 312 10.15 -4.29 -13.39
C THR A 312 9.69 -5.26 -14.47
N ILE A 313 10.06 -6.54 -14.43
CA ILE A 313 9.59 -7.54 -15.41
C ILE A 313 8.06 -7.57 -15.41
N ALA A 314 7.45 -7.73 -14.25
CA ALA A 314 6.01 -7.82 -14.10
C ALA A 314 5.26 -6.50 -14.40
N LEU A 315 5.90 -5.34 -14.20
CA LEU A 315 5.37 -4.04 -14.67
C LEU A 315 5.27 -3.98 -16.20
N VAL A 316 6.23 -4.58 -16.91
CA VAL A 316 6.27 -4.63 -18.38
C VAL A 316 5.31 -5.69 -18.93
N THR A 317 5.31 -6.91 -18.36
CA THR A 317 4.59 -8.07 -18.90
C THR A 317 3.18 -8.27 -18.34
N GLY A 318 2.92 -7.84 -17.11
CA GLY A 318 1.73 -8.23 -16.34
C GLY A 318 1.79 -9.65 -15.76
N GLU A 319 2.91 -10.36 -15.92
CA GLU A 319 3.07 -11.76 -15.52
C GLU A 319 4.45 -12.03 -14.91
N ILE A 320 4.52 -12.92 -13.91
CA ILE A 320 5.76 -13.27 -13.20
C ILE A 320 5.81 -14.76 -12.84
N TRP A 321 7.01 -15.34 -12.82
CA TRP A 321 7.23 -16.70 -12.37
C TRP A 321 7.32 -16.76 -10.85
N PHE A 322 6.51 -17.62 -10.22
CA PHE A 322 6.63 -17.97 -8.82
C PHE A 322 6.87 -19.47 -8.66
N LYS A 323 7.76 -19.82 -7.73
CA LYS A 323 7.72 -21.13 -7.08
C LYS A 323 6.74 -21.01 -5.90
N VAL A 324 5.63 -21.74 -5.95
CA VAL A 324 4.56 -21.68 -4.94
C VAL A 324 5.15 -21.98 -3.56
N PRO A 325 5.11 -21.04 -2.59
CA PRO A 325 5.69 -21.27 -1.27
C PRO A 325 4.87 -22.26 -0.44
N GLU A 326 5.47 -22.77 0.63
CA GLU A 326 4.72 -23.43 1.71
C GLU A 326 3.93 -22.38 2.50
N VAL A 327 2.78 -22.79 3.04
CA VAL A 327 1.90 -21.95 3.86
C VAL A 327 1.88 -22.47 5.29
N VAL A 328 2.14 -21.58 6.25
CA VAL A 328 2.03 -21.83 7.69
C VAL A 328 0.75 -21.17 8.20
N GLU A 329 -0.02 -21.90 9.00
CA GLU A 329 -1.16 -21.34 9.72
C GLU A 329 -0.70 -20.72 11.05
N ILE A 330 -1.10 -19.47 11.29
CA ILE A 330 -1.11 -18.88 12.64
C ILE A 330 -2.58 -18.72 13.05
N ARG A 331 -3.04 -19.65 13.88
CA ARG A 331 -4.42 -19.72 14.33
C ARG A 331 -4.61 -18.90 15.60
N LEU A 332 -5.16 -17.71 15.46
CA LEU A 332 -5.49 -16.81 16.56
C LEU A 332 -6.72 -17.34 17.31
N ASP A 333 -6.61 -17.56 18.62
CA ASP A 333 -7.69 -18.05 19.48
C ASP A 333 -8.06 -17.04 20.57
N SER A 334 -9.22 -17.25 21.21
CA SER A 334 -9.76 -16.39 22.26
C SER A 334 -10.03 -14.94 21.84
N LYS A 335 -10.48 -14.14 22.82
CA LYS A 335 -10.62 -12.69 22.71
C LYS A 335 -9.38 -12.01 23.33
N PRO A 336 -8.79 -10.98 22.69
CA PRO A 336 -7.72 -10.19 23.31
C PRO A 336 -8.19 -9.48 24.57
N ARG A 337 -7.29 -9.30 25.55
CA ARG A 337 -7.59 -8.49 26.76
C ARG A 337 -7.83 -7.03 26.36
N ARG A 338 -8.59 -6.30 27.18
CA ARG A 338 -8.90 -4.89 26.91
C ARG A 338 -7.63 -4.06 26.78
N GLY A 339 -7.49 -3.37 25.64
CA GLY A 339 -6.37 -2.48 25.35
C GLY A 339 -5.10 -3.15 24.84
N ILE A 340 -5.13 -4.47 24.62
CA ILE A 340 -4.16 -5.16 23.77
C ILE A 340 -4.42 -4.75 22.31
N GLY A 341 -3.40 -4.22 21.66
CA GLY A 341 -3.44 -3.82 20.25
C GLY A 341 -2.92 -4.89 19.28
N ASP A 342 -3.05 -4.58 18.00
CA ASP A 342 -2.42 -5.25 16.87
C ASP A 342 -0.90 -5.48 17.02
N LYS A 343 -0.17 -4.44 17.41
CA LYS A 343 1.28 -4.45 17.60
C LYS A 343 1.68 -5.31 18.78
N ASP A 344 0.88 -5.35 19.85
CA ASP A 344 1.09 -6.29 20.96
C ASP A 344 0.94 -7.75 20.50
N ILE A 345 -0.01 -8.03 19.60
CA ILE A 345 -0.25 -9.37 19.05
C ILE A 345 0.92 -9.83 18.17
N ILE A 346 1.34 -9.02 17.18
CA ILE A 346 2.46 -9.43 16.30
C ILE A 346 3.81 -9.44 17.03
N LEU A 347 4.05 -8.55 18.01
CA LEU A 347 5.21 -8.66 18.90
C LEU A 347 5.15 -9.92 19.78
N HIS A 348 3.98 -10.33 20.25
CA HIS A 348 3.83 -11.60 20.97
C HIS A 348 4.09 -12.82 20.06
N ILE A 349 3.64 -12.79 18.81
CA ILE A 349 3.94 -13.82 17.79
C ILE A 349 5.46 -13.90 17.55
N LEU A 350 6.12 -12.76 17.33
CA LEU A 350 7.58 -12.66 17.23
C LEU A 350 8.28 -13.20 18.49
N LYS A 351 7.77 -12.88 19.69
CA LYS A 351 8.32 -13.34 20.97
C LYS A 351 8.29 -14.87 21.11
N VAL A 352 7.15 -15.48 20.75
CA VAL A 352 6.87 -16.91 20.96
C VAL A 352 7.51 -17.77 19.86
N LEU A 353 7.37 -17.38 18.59
CA LEU A 353 7.82 -18.19 17.45
C LEU A 353 9.27 -17.86 17.03
N LYS A 354 9.77 -16.65 17.31
CA LYS A 354 11.10 -16.11 16.93
C LYS A 354 11.27 -15.75 15.45
N HIS A 355 12.14 -14.77 15.19
CA HIS A 355 12.46 -14.27 13.86
C HIS A 355 13.14 -15.36 12.99
N ASN A 356 12.73 -15.48 11.72
CA ASN A 356 13.31 -16.40 10.72
C ASN A 356 13.30 -17.91 11.07
N THR A 357 12.45 -18.37 11.99
CA THR A 357 12.32 -19.80 12.33
C THR A 357 11.19 -20.48 11.54
N VAL A 358 9.95 -20.10 11.82
CA VAL A 358 8.72 -20.70 11.30
C VAL A 358 8.37 -20.10 9.95
N ALA A 359 8.40 -18.77 9.85
CA ALA A 359 7.97 -18.03 8.66
C ALA A 359 8.98 -18.01 7.50
N SER A 360 10.26 -18.29 7.78
CA SER A 360 11.34 -18.14 6.79
C SER A 360 11.04 -18.89 5.49
N SER A 361 10.99 -18.12 4.38
CA SER A 361 10.63 -18.62 3.04
C SER A 361 9.22 -19.21 2.90
N ARG A 362 8.28 -18.82 3.76
CA ARG A 362 6.88 -19.28 3.77
C ARG A 362 5.90 -18.12 3.79
N ILE A 363 4.66 -18.41 3.42
CA ILE A 363 3.53 -17.48 3.55
C ILE A 363 2.81 -17.78 4.86
N ILE A 364 2.41 -16.75 5.58
CA ILE A 364 1.64 -16.87 6.83
C ILE A 364 0.16 -16.65 6.53
N GLU A 365 -0.68 -17.63 6.81
CA GLU A 365 -2.13 -17.49 6.77
C GLU A 365 -2.66 -17.34 8.21
N TYR A 366 -3.22 -16.16 8.51
CA TYR A 366 -3.82 -15.84 9.81
C TYR A 366 -5.27 -16.32 9.85
N THR A 367 -5.56 -17.26 10.75
CA THR A 367 -6.85 -17.96 10.84
C THR A 367 -7.40 -17.97 12.28
N GLY A 368 -8.54 -18.61 12.49
CA GLY A 368 -9.10 -18.86 13.82
C GLY A 368 -10.11 -17.81 14.30
N PRO A 369 -10.83 -18.10 15.40
CA PRO A 369 -11.88 -17.23 15.92
C PRO A 369 -11.36 -15.91 16.49
N GLY A 370 -10.06 -15.82 16.83
CA GLY A 370 -9.42 -14.59 17.30
C GLY A 370 -9.45 -13.47 16.25
N CYS A 371 -9.40 -13.81 14.95
CA CYS A 371 -9.45 -12.83 13.86
C CYS A 371 -10.73 -11.99 13.85
N ALA A 372 -11.84 -12.51 14.39
CA ALA A 372 -13.11 -11.78 14.50
C ALA A 372 -13.07 -10.61 15.51
N TRP A 373 -12.02 -10.49 16.32
CA TRP A 373 -11.78 -9.38 17.24
C TRP A 373 -10.82 -8.31 16.68
N LEU A 374 -10.33 -8.49 15.46
CA LEU A 374 -9.35 -7.59 14.82
C LEU A 374 -10.01 -6.78 13.71
N SER A 375 -9.91 -5.44 13.82
CA SER A 375 -10.30 -4.50 12.77
C SER A 375 -9.45 -4.66 11.50
N ALA A 376 -9.84 -4.01 10.41
CA ALA A 376 -9.03 -3.96 9.19
C ALA A 376 -7.66 -3.32 9.45
N ASP A 377 -7.63 -2.19 10.16
CA ASP A 377 -6.41 -1.51 10.61
C ASP A 377 -5.51 -2.41 11.47
N ALA A 378 -6.08 -3.18 12.40
CA ALA A 378 -5.31 -4.14 13.21
C ALA A 378 -4.73 -5.29 12.37
N ARG A 379 -5.48 -5.78 11.37
CA ARG A 379 -4.99 -6.78 10.42
C ARG A 379 -3.88 -6.21 9.54
N PHE A 380 -3.98 -4.95 9.14
CA PHE A 380 -2.97 -4.24 8.36
C PHE A 380 -1.62 -4.20 9.09
N ALA A 381 -1.58 -3.82 10.37
CA ALA A 381 -0.32 -3.81 11.13
C ALA A 381 0.27 -5.22 11.33
N ILE A 382 -0.56 -6.24 11.58
CA ILE A 382 -0.11 -7.63 11.72
C ILE A 382 0.42 -8.20 10.39
N ALA A 383 -0.27 -7.94 9.28
CA ALA A 383 0.16 -8.35 7.93
C ALA A 383 1.44 -7.61 7.50
N ASN A 384 1.54 -6.31 7.79
CA ASN A 384 2.73 -5.48 7.59
C ASN A 384 3.94 -6.08 8.32
N MET A 385 3.83 -6.30 9.63
CA MET A 385 4.92 -6.83 10.46
C MET A 385 5.21 -8.34 10.27
N THR A 386 4.62 -8.98 9.25
CA THR A 386 4.93 -10.37 8.91
C THR A 386 6.30 -10.50 8.23
N THR A 387 6.79 -9.44 7.55
CA THR A 387 8.16 -9.46 7.00
C THR A 387 9.22 -9.46 8.10
N GLU A 388 8.99 -8.76 9.22
CA GLU A 388 9.80 -8.82 10.44
C GLU A 388 9.79 -10.19 11.13
N PHE A 389 8.78 -11.02 10.87
CA PHE A 389 8.77 -12.41 11.35
C PHE A 389 9.58 -13.35 10.43
N GLY A 390 9.97 -12.88 9.24
CA GLY A 390 10.66 -13.65 8.21
C GLY A 390 9.75 -14.25 7.15
N GLY A 391 8.45 -13.91 7.18
CA GLY A 391 7.49 -14.39 6.19
C GLY A 391 7.63 -13.68 4.85
N ILE A 392 7.37 -14.40 3.75
CA ILE A 392 7.27 -13.81 2.40
C ILE A 392 6.13 -12.78 2.38
N THR A 393 5.02 -13.12 3.04
CA THR A 393 3.87 -12.24 3.28
C THR A 393 2.94 -12.85 4.32
N GLY A 394 2.04 -12.03 4.87
CA GLY A 394 0.98 -12.43 5.79
C GLY A 394 -0.39 -12.11 5.21
N ILE A 395 -1.28 -13.10 5.15
CA ILE A 395 -2.65 -12.96 4.62
C ILE A 395 -3.68 -13.34 5.69
N PHE A 396 -4.73 -12.52 5.82
CA PHE A 396 -5.91 -12.88 6.60
C PHE A 396 -6.94 -13.53 5.69
N ALA A 397 -7.50 -14.68 6.09
CA ALA A 397 -8.62 -15.27 5.36
C ALA A 397 -9.82 -14.30 5.37
N PRO A 398 -10.34 -13.87 4.22
CA PRO A 398 -11.34 -12.79 4.17
C PRO A 398 -12.68 -13.23 4.76
N ASP A 399 -13.24 -12.35 5.60
CA ASP A 399 -14.46 -12.57 6.37
C ASP A 399 -15.40 -11.35 6.33
N GLY A 400 -16.40 -11.30 7.22
CA GLY A 400 -17.35 -10.19 7.28
C GLY A 400 -16.74 -8.84 7.65
N ILE A 401 -15.58 -8.81 8.32
CA ILE A 401 -14.86 -7.56 8.61
C ILE A 401 -14.18 -7.06 7.33
N SER A 402 -13.52 -7.95 6.58
CA SER A 402 -12.99 -7.64 5.25
C SER A 402 -14.10 -7.15 4.31
N GLU A 403 -15.25 -7.83 4.25
CA GLU A 403 -16.38 -7.40 3.40
C GLU A 403 -16.90 -6.01 3.78
N GLN A 404 -17.12 -5.75 5.07
CA GLN A 404 -17.56 -4.43 5.55
C GLN A 404 -16.56 -3.32 5.24
N PHE A 405 -15.26 -3.59 5.43
CA PHE A 405 -14.19 -2.63 5.12
C PHE A 405 -14.16 -2.27 3.64
N ILE A 406 -14.15 -3.26 2.75
CA ILE A 406 -14.19 -3.04 1.29
C ILE A 406 -15.47 -2.29 0.89
N GLN A 407 -16.64 -2.67 1.42
CA GLN A 407 -17.90 -2.00 1.09
C GLN A 407 -18.00 -0.56 1.61
N SER A 408 -17.29 -0.22 2.70
CA SER A 408 -17.25 1.15 3.24
C SER A 408 -16.55 2.16 2.33
N ARG A 409 -15.70 1.69 1.40
CA ARG A 409 -14.94 2.55 0.47
C ARG A 409 -15.88 3.40 -0.39
N LYS A 410 -15.51 4.68 -0.54
CA LYS A 410 -16.35 5.69 -1.21
C LYS A 410 -16.44 5.50 -2.73
N THR A 411 -15.34 5.11 -3.37
CA THR A 411 -15.24 4.96 -4.83
C THR A 411 -15.73 3.59 -5.28
N VAL A 412 -16.62 3.52 -6.27
CA VAL A 412 -17.22 2.24 -6.74
C VAL A 412 -16.17 1.30 -7.34
N ARG A 413 -15.24 1.83 -8.16
CA ARG A 413 -14.09 1.07 -8.71
C ARG A 413 -13.19 0.44 -7.63
N HIS A 414 -13.27 0.94 -6.39
CA HIS A 414 -12.48 0.47 -5.25
C HIS A 414 -13.17 -0.65 -4.45
N LYS A 415 -14.29 -1.19 -4.96
CA LYS A 415 -15.05 -2.29 -4.35
C LYS A 415 -15.85 -3.15 -5.35
N SER A 416 -15.46 -3.14 -6.63
CA SER A 416 -16.14 -3.87 -7.72
C SER A 416 -15.54 -5.24 -8.05
N ASP A 417 -14.24 -5.43 -7.80
CA ASP A 417 -13.45 -6.55 -8.35
C ASP A 417 -13.12 -7.62 -7.28
N SER A 418 -13.87 -7.68 -6.18
CA SER A 418 -13.54 -8.48 -4.98
C SER A 418 -13.89 -9.97 -5.09
N LEU A 419 -12.94 -10.86 -4.79
CA LEU A 419 -13.12 -12.32 -4.74
C LEU A 419 -12.75 -12.88 -3.36
N PHE A 420 -13.76 -13.12 -2.52
CA PHE A 420 -13.61 -13.59 -1.14
C PHE A 420 -13.32 -15.10 -1.08
N PHE A 421 -12.07 -15.50 -1.35
CA PHE A 421 -11.64 -16.89 -1.22
C PHE A 421 -11.63 -17.35 0.24
N LYS A 422 -12.15 -18.56 0.49
CA LYS A 422 -12.05 -19.26 1.79
C LYS A 422 -11.22 -20.52 1.62
N ALA A 423 -10.43 -20.90 2.63
CA ALA A 423 -9.76 -22.19 2.67
C ALA A 423 -10.76 -23.36 2.50
N ASP A 424 -10.33 -24.47 1.90
CA ASP A 424 -11.17 -25.68 1.87
C ASP A 424 -11.21 -26.35 3.24
N PRO A 425 -12.37 -26.87 3.69
CA PRO A 425 -12.44 -27.67 4.91
C PRO A 425 -11.46 -28.85 4.86
N GLY A 426 -10.50 -28.87 5.78
CA GLY A 426 -9.47 -29.90 5.87
C GLY A 426 -8.27 -29.72 4.93
N CYS A 427 -8.02 -28.52 4.39
CA CYS A 427 -6.74 -28.24 3.73
C CYS A 427 -5.54 -28.39 4.69
N SER A 428 -4.37 -28.71 4.13
CA SER A 428 -3.13 -28.86 4.89
C SER A 428 -2.29 -27.59 4.89
N TYR A 429 -1.66 -27.29 6.03
CA TYR A 429 -0.59 -26.30 6.18
C TYR A 429 0.73 -27.04 6.49
N SER A 430 1.89 -26.44 6.18
CA SER A 430 3.18 -27.09 6.47
C SER A 430 3.50 -27.14 7.96
N SER A 431 3.03 -26.16 8.72
CA SER A 431 2.84 -26.21 10.17
C SER A 431 1.65 -25.33 10.58
N SER A 432 1.12 -25.56 11.78
CA SER A 432 0.06 -24.75 12.39
C SER A 432 0.45 -24.40 13.81
N HIS A 433 0.34 -23.13 14.17
CA HIS A 433 0.70 -22.60 15.49
C HIS A 433 -0.49 -21.84 16.06
N THR A 434 -0.97 -22.22 17.25
CA THR A 434 -2.09 -21.54 17.91
C THR A 434 -1.56 -20.47 18.86
N ILE A 435 -2.14 -19.27 18.77
CA ILE A 435 -1.80 -18.12 19.61
C ILE A 435 -3.06 -17.71 20.39
N ASP A 436 -3.04 -17.90 21.71
CA ASP A 436 -4.13 -17.48 22.60
C ASP A 436 -4.05 -15.97 22.85
N LEU A 437 -4.93 -15.19 22.20
CA LEU A 437 -5.00 -13.73 22.33
C LEU A 437 -5.28 -13.30 23.79
N SER A 438 -5.83 -14.19 24.63
CA SER A 438 -6.04 -13.90 26.05
C SER A 438 -4.78 -13.96 26.90
N GLN A 439 -3.63 -14.43 26.37
CA GLN A 439 -2.31 -14.36 27.02
C GLN A 439 -1.39 -13.28 26.44
N VAL A 440 -1.86 -12.51 25.45
CA VAL A 440 -1.10 -11.38 24.92
C VAL A 440 -1.05 -10.28 25.98
N GLU A 441 0.13 -9.72 26.18
CA GLU A 441 0.43 -8.63 27.11
C GLU A 441 1.02 -7.45 26.33
N THR A 442 0.93 -6.24 26.89
CA THR A 442 1.57 -5.07 26.29
C THR A 442 3.09 -5.20 26.37
N THR A 443 3.75 -5.19 25.21
CA THR A 443 5.17 -5.53 25.08
C THR A 443 6.00 -4.42 24.43
N PHE A 444 7.33 -4.61 24.42
CA PHE A 444 8.31 -3.67 23.88
C PHE A 444 9.43 -4.47 23.20
N ALA A 445 9.71 -4.20 21.92
CA ALA A 445 10.86 -4.76 21.22
C ALA A 445 12.11 -3.90 21.50
N ARG A 446 13.20 -4.51 21.97
CA ARG A 446 14.42 -3.77 22.31
C ARG A 446 15.37 -3.64 21.13
N TYR A 447 15.80 -2.41 20.84
CA TYR A 447 16.85 -2.17 19.85
C TYR A 447 18.13 -2.97 20.18
N PRO A 448 18.77 -3.64 19.20
CA PRO A 448 18.50 -3.55 17.75
C PRO A 448 17.51 -4.59 17.20
N SER A 449 17.03 -5.55 18.00
CA SER A 449 16.39 -6.77 17.49
C SER A 449 14.86 -6.75 17.67
N PRO A 450 14.06 -6.97 16.61
CA PRO A 450 12.60 -6.94 16.69
C PRO A 450 12.00 -8.09 17.50
N ASP A 451 12.71 -9.21 17.64
CA ASP A 451 12.29 -10.40 18.38
C ASP A 451 12.76 -10.41 19.86
N ASP A 452 13.51 -9.38 20.29
CA ASP A 452 13.87 -9.14 21.69
C ASP A 452 12.72 -8.42 22.43
N VAL A 453 11.60 -9.12 22.52
CA VAL A 453 10.32 -8.62 23.02
C VAL A 453 10.16 -8.88 24.51
N VAL A 454 10.22 -7.81 25.31
CA VAL A 454 10.04 -7.81 26.77
C VAL A 454 8.65 -7.28 27.17
N CYS A 455 8.20 -7.56 28.40
CA CYS A 455 6.98 -6.94 28.93
C CYS A 455 7.23 -5.45 29.19
N ILE A 456 6.24 -4.58 28.94
CA ILE A 456 6.39 -3.12 29.12
C ILE A 456 6.75 -2.73 30.57
N SER A 457 6.41 -3.59 31.54
CA SER A 457 6.75 -3.43 32.96
C SER A 457 8.26 -3.53 33.23
N GLU A 458 9.00 -4.35 32.48
CA GLU A 458 10.46 -4.51 32.60
C GLU A 458 11.22 -3.23 32.22
N MET A 459 10.61 -2.40 31.37
CA MET A 459 11.20 -1.16 30.90
C MET A 459 10.98 0.02 31.87
N ALA A 460 10.22 -0.15 32.95
CA ALA A 460 9.97 0.91 33.93
C ALA A 460 11.26 1.37 34.65
N GLY A 461 11.68 2.62 34.42
CA GLY A 461 12.81 3.28 35.10
C GLY A 461 13.75 4.14 34.23
N SER A 462 14.38 3.61 33.18
CA SER A 462 15.49 4.26 32.38
C SER A 462 15.10 5.60 31.71
N GLN A 463 16.01 6.45 31.18
CA GLN A 463 15.74 7.88 30.84
C GLN A 463 15.62 8.25 29.33
N LEU A 464 14.71 9.18 28.94
CA LEU A 464 14.11 9.40 27.59
C LEU A 464 14.75 10.49 26.71
N ASP A 465 14.64 10.29 25.39
CA ASP A 465 14.96 11.32 24.38
C ASP A 465 13.83 11.69 23.38
N GLY A 466 12.75 10.90 23.22
CA GLY A 466 11.65 11.26 22.33
C GLY A 466 10.56 10.21 22.15
N VAL A 467 9.53 10.56 21.36
CA VAL A 467 8.37 9.73 20.99
C VAL A 467 7.98 10.03 19.54
N PHE A 468 7.92 9.02 18.66
CA PHE A 468 7.49 9.16 17.27
C PHE A 468 6.36 8.18 16.89
N ILE A 469 5.13 8.69 16.76
CA ILE A 469 3.96 7.90 16.40
C ILE A 469 3.74 8.02 14.89
N GLY A 470 3.72 6.92 14.14
CA GLY A 470 3.70 6.92 12.67
C GLY A 470 4.46 5.73 12.10
N ALA A 471 4.95 5.84 10.85
CA ALA A 471 5.52 4.78 10.01
C ALA A 471 4.49 3.97 9.18
N CYS A 472 5.00 3.13 8.28
CA CYS A 472 4.22 2.20 7.45
C CYS A 472 3.39 1.18 8.24
N THR A 473 3.77 0.89 9.50
CA THR A 473 3.05 0.00 10.42
C THR A 473 1.86 0.66 11.11
N THR A 474 1.68 1.99 10.99
CA THR A 474 0.71 2.75 11.80
C THR A 474 -0.54 3.10 11.01
N ALA A 475 -1.68 2.64 11.52
CA ALA A 475 -2.99 2.77 10.89
C ALA A 475 -3.75 4.02 11.37
N GLU A 476 -5.01 4.21 10.94
CA GLU A 476 -5.84 5.31 11.44
C GLU A 476 -6.26 5.05 12.89
N GLU A 477 -6.61 3.80 13.22
CA GLU A 477 -6.99 3.37 14.57
C GLU A 477 -5.91 3.67 15.62
N ASP A 478 -4.63 3.40 15.33
CA ASP A 478 -3.48 3.75 16.19
C ASP A 478 -3.48 5.25 16.56
N LEU A 479 -3.73 6.11 15.58
CA LEU A 479 -3.67 7.57 15.72
C LEU A 479 -4.89 8.09 16.49
N VAL A 480 -6.03 7.44 16.34
CA VAL A 480 -7.22 7.69 17.16
C VAL A 480 -6.96 7.27 18.61
N LEU A 481 -6.54 6.02 18.85
CA LEU A 481 -6.24 5.49 20.18
C LEU A 481 -5.16 6.34 20.88
N GLY A 482 -4.14 6.78 20.15
CA GLY A 482 -3.10 7.67 20.64
C GLY A 482 -3.62 9.01 21.13
N ALA A 483 -4.42 9.69 20.31
CA ALA A 483 -5.09 10.92 20.73
C ALA A 483 -5.99 10.68 21.95
N LEU A 484 -6.77 9.60 22.00
CA LEU A 484 -7.65 9.29 23.14
C LEU A 484 -6.86 9.09 24.45
N VAL A 485 -5.73 8.38 24.42
CA VAL A 485 -4.84 8.18 25.57
C VAL A 485 -4.22 9.51 26.02
N LEU A 486 -3.71 10.31 25.09
CA LEU A 486 -3.14 11.62 25.39
C LEU A 486 -4.18 12.57 26.02
N ARG A 487 -5.40 12.60 25.49
CA ARG A 487 -6.51 13.40 26.04
C ARG A 487 -6.82 13.01 27.49
N ALA A 488 -6.97 11.71 27.77
CA ALA A 488 -7.23 11.21 29.13
C ALA A 488 -6.10 11.57 30.11
N GLY A 489 -4.86 11.71 29.65
CA GLY A 489 -3.75 12.23 30.43
C GLY A 489 -3.85 13.73 30.72
N LEU A 490 -4.13 14.53 29.69
CA LEU A 490 -4.28 15.98 29.80
C LEU A 490 -5.45 16.37 30.71
N GLU A 491 -6.58 15.66 30.61
CA GLU A 491 -7.77 15.84 31.46
C GLU A 491 -7.49 15.55 32.94
N LYS A 492 -6.60 14.59 33.24
CA LYS A 492 -6.08 14.33 34.61
C LYS A 492 -5.07 15.38 35.08
N GLY A 493 -4.83 16.44 34.31
CA GLY A 493 -3.86 17.48 34.61
C GLY A 493 -2.40 17.06 34.44
N TRP A 494 -2.13 15.94 33.75
CA TRP A 494 -0.76 15.49 33.49
C TRP A 494 -0.15 16.33 32.37
N LYS A 495 1.15 16.61 32.47
CA LYS A 495 1.87 17.46 31.51
C LYS A 495 3.01 16.70 30.85
N PRO A 496 3.23 16.87 29.53
CA PRO A 496 4.40 16.36 28.83
C PRO A 496 5.72 16.66 29.57
N VAL A 497 6.67 15.73 29.53
CA VAL A 497 8.00 15.97 30.11
C VAL A 497 8.72 17.06 29.32
N ALA A 498 9.40 17.98 30.02
CA ALA A 498 9.94 19.21 29.42
C ALA A 498 11.09 19.02 28.41
N HIS A 499 11.56 17.77 28.24
CA HIS A 499 12.60 17.39 27.28
C HIS A 499 12.05 16.34 26.30
N GLY A 500 12.88 16.03 25.30
CA GLY A 500 12.63 15.02 24.28
C GLY A 500 11.74 15.50 23.13
N GLN A 501 12.05 15.04 21.92
CA GLN A 501 11.31 15.39 20.71
C GLN A 501 10.03 14.54 20.60
N ARG A 502 8.93 15.16 20.17
CA ARG A 502 7.65 14.47 19.95
C ARG A 502 7.16 14.75 18.55
N ARG A 503 6.93 13.71 17.75
CA ARG A 503 6.38 13.83 16.40
C ARG A 503 5.30 12.77 16.17
N VAL A 504 4.25 13.17 15.47
CA VAL A 504 3.23 12.26 14.96
C VAL A 504 3.16 12.41 13.44
N VAL A 505 3.21 11.32 12.68
CA VAL A 505 3.09 11.29 11.22
C VAL A 505 1.88 10.45 10.85
N PRO A 506 0.78 11.06 10.38
CA PRO A 506 -0.34 10.34 9.80
C PRO A 506 0.10 9.56 8.57
N GLY A 507 -0.41 8.33 8.39
CA GLY A 507 -0.09 7.50 7.22
C GLY A 507 -0.53 8.09 5.88
N SER A 508 -1.49 9.02 5.87
CA SER A 508 -1.97 9.66 4.64
C SER A 508 -2.62 11.04 4.89
N ARG A 509 -2.82 11.80 3.81
CA ARG A 509 -3.55 13.08 3.83
C ARG A 509 -5.04 12.91 4.22
N PRO A 510 -5.77 11.88 3.76
CA PRO A 510 -7.10 11.56 4.30
C PRO A 510 -7.12 11.41 5.81
N ILE A 511 -6.18 10.64 6.38
CA ILE A 511 -6.06 10.42 7.83
C ILE A 511 -5.69 11.73 8.55
N ALA A 512 -4.71 12.49 8.03
CA ALA A 512 -4.34 13.79 8.58
C ALA A 512 -5.52 14.78 8.61
N ASN A 513 -6.37 14.79 7.58
CA ASN A 513 -7.57 15.60 7.54
C ASN A 513 -8.65 15.11 8.52
N PHE A 514 -8.84 13.79 8.66
CA PHE A 514 -9.74 13.23 9.66
C PHE A 514 -9.35 13.61 11.10
N LEU A 515 -8.06 13.51 11.45
CA LEU A 515 -7.55 13.94 12.77
C LEU A 515 -7.77 15.44 13.01
N ARG A 516 -7.62 16.29 11.98
CA ARG A 516 -7.95 17.73 12.06
C ARG A 516 -9.44 17.97 12.28
N GLN A 517 -10.31 17.33 11.49
CA GLN A 517 -11.76 17.55 11.53
C GLN A 517 -12.42 17.04 12.83
N THR A 518 -11.82 16.04 13.48
CA THR A 518 -12.29 15.46 14.75
C THR A 518 -11.69 16.13 16.00
N GLY A 519 -10.77 17.10 15.83
CA GLY A 519 -10.04 17.73 16.94
C GLY A 519 -8.94 16.85 17.57
N LEU A 520 -8.73 15.62 17.08
CA LEU A 520 -7.70 14.70 17.58
C LEU A 520 -6.28 15.22 17.29
N ALA A 521 -6.09 15.99 16.21
CA ALA A 521 -4.84 16.70 15.92
C ALA A 521 -4.48 17.70 17.05
N GLU A 522 -5.46 18.47 17.55
CA GLU A 522 -5.23 19.44 18.63
C GLU A 522 -4.80 18.74 19.93
N VAL A 523 -5.28 17.52 20.18
CA VAL A 523 -4.85 16.73 21.34
C VAL A 523 -3.35 16.38 21.26
N TYR A 524 -2.86 16.01 20.08
CA TYR A 524 -1.43 15.77 19.86
C TYR A 524 -0.60 17.04 20.09
N GLU A 525 -1.05 18.18 19.55
CA GLU A 525 -0.37 19.47 19.71
C GLU A 525 -0.36 19.94 21.18
N ASN A 526 -1.48 19.80 21.90
CA ASN A 526 -1.60 20.06 23.34
C ASN A 526 -0.73 19.11 24.19
N ALA A 527 -0.47 17.88 23.70
CA ALA A 527 0.50 16.95 24.27
C ALA A 527 1.96 17.22 23.82
N GLY A 528 2.20 18.31 23.07
CA GLY A 528 3.52 18.77 22.66
C GLY A 528 4.11 18.02 21.46
N PHE A 529 3.30 17.32 20.67
CA PHE A 529 3.73 16.68 19.41
C PHE A 529 3.72 17.68 18.25
N THR A 530 4.73 17.60 17.39
CA THR A 530 4.68 18.21 16.05
C THR A 530 4.05 17.22 15.07
N ILE A 531 2.99 17.62 14.38
CA ILE A 531 2.40 16.82 13.29
C ILE A 531 3.29 16.94 12.05
N GLY A 532 3.74 15.80 11.51
CA GLY A 532 4.50 15.70 10.27
C GLY A 532 3.61 15.41 9.05
N ILE A 533 4.20 15.52 7.87
CA ILE A 533 3.58 15.11 6.60
C ILE A 533 3.60 13.58 6.46
N PRO A 534 2.67 12.98 5.70
CA PRO A 534 2.75 11.56 5.34
C PRO A 534 4.06 11.23 4.61
N GLY A 535 4.73 10.18 5.08
CA GLY A 535 5.98 9.71 4.47
C GLY A 535 6.78 8.80 5.40
N CYS A 536 7.39 7.76 4.83
CA CYS A 536 8.43 6.96 5.48
C CYS A 536 9.75 7.74 5.66
N SER A 537 9.95 8.91 5.05
CA SER A 537 11.19 9.71 5.20
C SER A 537 11.61 10.05 6.64
N TYR A 538 10.68 10.01 7.61
CA TYR A 538 11.01 10.09 9.04
C TYR A 538 11.54 8.79 9.65
N THR A 539 11.11 7.64 9.14
CA THR A 539 11.67 6.33 9.49
C THR A 539 12.96 6.02 8.74
N SER A 540 13.12 6.49 7.50
CA SER A 540 14.25 6.22 6.58
C SER A 540 15.62 6.85 6.99
N CYS A 541 15.98 6.77 8.27
CA CYS A 541 17.30 7.05 8.82
C CYS A 541 17.79 8.53 8.85
N GLN A 542 16.97 9.55 8.57
CA GLN A 542 17.49 10.93 8.51
C GLN A 542 17.33 11.81 9.76
N PHE A 543 16.35 11.61 10.66
CA PHE A 543 16.10 12.61 11.72
C PHE A 543 15.75 12.18 13.15
N LEU A 544 15.20 10.98 13.44
CA LEU A 544 14.79 10.62 14.81
C LEU A 544 14.94 9.13 15.13
N PRO A 545 15.17 8.76 16.40
CA PRO A 545 15.17 7.37 16.84
C PRO A 545 13.77 6.90 17.28
N VAL A 546 13.46 5.64 16.95
CA VAL A 546 12.38 4.79 17.50
C VAL A 546 10.93 5.14 17.09
N ALA A 547 10.19 4.18 16.51
CA ALA A 547 8.75 4.28 16.22
C ALA A 547 7.91 3.83 17.42
N VAL A 548 6.58 3.95 17.35
CA VAL A 548 5.73 3.84 18.55
C VAL A 548 4.39 3.15 18.29
N SER A 549 4.11 2.12 19.10
CA SER A 549 2.77 1.56 19.34
C SER A 549 2.13 2.17 20.58
N ILE A 550 0.80 2.11 20.68
CA ILE A 550 0.03 2.63 21.82
C ILE A 550 -0.89 1.51 22.34
N GLY A 551 -0.28 0.45 22.88
CA GLY A 551 -0.99 -0.54 23.69
C GLY A 551 -1.51 0.09 25.00
N ILE A 552 -2.79 -0.09 25.30
CA ILE A 552 -3.46 0.49 26.48
C ILE A 552 -3.55 -0.58 27.58
N GLY A 553 -2.43 -0.87 28.23
CA GLY A 553 -2.37 -1.87 29.30
C GLY A 553 -3.16 -1.46 30.56
N PHE A 554 -4.36 -2.04 30.75
CA PHE A 554 -5.08 -1.99 32.03
C PHE A 554 -4.72 -3.20 32.91
N LEU A 555 -3.77 -3.00 33.83
CA LEU A 555 -3.46 -3.96 34.90
C LEU A 555 -4.49 -3.85 36.02
N GLY A 556 -5.30 -4.90 36.21
CA GLY A 556 -6.36 -4.97 37.22
C GLY A 556 -6.17 -6.12 38.22
N SER A 557 -6.58 -5.89 39.46
CA SER A 557 -6.58 -6.79 40.64
C SER A 557 -5.21 -7.11 41.27
N GLY A 558 -4.91 -6.45 42.41
CA GLY A 558 -3.73 -6.72 43.24
C GLY A 558 -3.53 -5.67 44.34
N LEU A 559 -4.01 -5.95 45.56
CA LEU A 559 -3.97 -5.03 46.70
C LEU A 559 -2.56 -4.95 47.32
N MET A 560 -1.92 -3.77 47.34
CA MET A 560 -0.85 -3.49 48.32
C MET A 560 -0.67 -1.99 48.61
N MET A 561 -0.86 -1.58 49.88
CA MET A 561 -0.61 -0.21 50.31
C MET A 561 0.89 0.04 50.57
N ALA A 562 1.45 1.10 50.00
CA ALA A 562 2.62 1.79 50.55
C ALA A 562 2.58 3.29 50.22
N ARG A 563 2.52 4.12 51.26
CA ARG A 563 2.39 5.59 51.16
C ARG A 563 3.73 6.24 51.46
N TRP A 564 4.28 7.06 50.55
CA TRP A 564 5.06 8.29 50.87
C TRP A 564 5.52 9.07 49.62
N GLY A 565 5.73 10.39 49.75
CA GLY A 565 7.00 10.93 49.22
C GLY A 565 7.08 11.95 48.07
N SER A 566 6.19 12.95 47.98
CA SER A 566 6.48 14.29 47.41
C SER A 566 6.54 14.58 45.88
N ARG A 567 5.75 15.59 45.49
CA ARG A 567 5.93 16.68 44.50
C ARG A 567 6.58 16.43 43.11
N ARG A 568 5.81 16.86 42.08
CA ARG A 568 6.09 17.07 40.64
C ARG A 568 5.59 15.94 39.71
N SER A 569 4.29 15.96 39.46
CA SER A 569 3.61 15.21 38.40
C SER A 569 4.21 15.56 37.03
N THR A 570 4.88 14.58 36.44
CA THR A 570 5.50 14.61 35.10
C THR A 570 4.94 13.43 34.31
N MET A 571 4.63 13.61 33.01
CA MET A 571 4.04 12.55 32.17
C MET A 571 4.86 11.26 32.24
N LYS A 572 4.21 10.17 32.67
CA LYS A 572 4.76 8.82 32.70
C LYS A 572 3.64 7.84 32.37
N PHE A 573 3.37 7.68 31.08
CA PHE A 573 2.54 6.59 30.57
C PHE A 573 3.45 5.49 30.03
N PRO A 574 3.11 4.20 30.22
CA PRO A 574 3.58 3.17 29.32
C PRO A 574 2.93 3.40 27.97
N ILE A 575 3.74 3.85 27.01
CA ILE A 575 3.42 3.79 25.59
C ILE A 575 4.35 2.71 25.03
N ALA A 576 3.82 1.76 24.25
CA ALA A 576 4.55 0.60 23.72
C ALA A 576 5.46 1.01 22.54
N ILE A 577 6.53 1.73 22.85
CA ILE A 577 7.46 2.26 21.84
C ILE A 577 8.16 1.07 21.14
N CYS A 578 8.14 0.98 19.80
CA CYS A 578 8.74 -0.12 19.03
C CYS A 578 9.73 0.44 17.99
N PRO A 579 11.04 0.16 18.08
CA PRO A 579 12.00 0.63 17.09
C PRO A 579 11.64 0.17 15.66
N PRO A 580 11.91 0.99 14.63
CA PRO A 580 11.92 0.48 13.27
C PRO A 580 13.00 -0.60 13.15
N VAL A 581 12.71 -1.62 12.35
CA VAL A 581 13.62 -2.75 12.13
C VAL A 581 14.66 -2.37 11.08
N GLU A 582 15.90 -2.80 11.30
CA GLU A 582 17.07 -2.56 10.44
C GLU A 582 17.26 -1.11 9.91
N MET A 583 17.75 -0.19 10.74
CA MET A 583 18.46 0.99 10.24
C MET A 583 19.76 1.27 10.99
N SER A 584 20.86 1.44 10.24
CA SER A 584 22.22 1.53 10.76
C SER A 584 22.54 2.92 11.32
N GLY A 585 22.44 3.12 12.64
CA GLY A 585 22.92 4.36 13.26
C GLY A 585 22.67 4.54 14.76
N SER A 586 23.72 4.35 15.57
CA SER A 586 23.97 5.00 16.88
C SER A 586 22.76 5.41 17.76
N VAL A 587 22.05 4.44 18.36
CA VAL A 587 21.01 4.69 19.39
C VAL A 587 21.63 4.73 20.81
N LYS A 588 21.16 5.64 21.70
CA LYS A 588 21.62 5.75 23.10
C LYS A 588 20.48 6.00 24.12
N ARG A 589 20.03 4.94 24.84
CA ARG A 589 19.30 4.90 26.15
C ARG A 589 17.88 5.56 26.22
N LEU A 590 16.88 4.94 26.90
CA LEU A 590 15.44 5.39 26.86
C LEU A 590 14.55 5.26 28.14
N GLN A 591 13.56 6.20 28.21
CA GLN A 591 12.25 6.39 28.91
C GLN A 591 11.08 5.44 28.78
N ILE A 592 10.93 4.51 29.72
CA ILE A 592 9.59 4.03 30.12
C ILE A 592 9.44 4.13 31.64
N MET A 593 8.26 4.50 32.15
CA MET A 593 7.92 4.31 33.57
C MET A 593 6.48 3.81 33.66
N SER A 594 6.31 2.66 34.31
CA SER A 594 5.00 2.12 34.65
C SER A 594 4.32 2.96 35.73
N LEU A 595 3.04 3.24 35.56
CA LEU A 595 2.14 3.68 36.62
C LEU A 595 1.06 2.60 36.82
N VAL A 596 1.26 1.77 37.83
CA VAL A 596 0.19 0.97 38.42
C VAL A 596 -0.54 1.87 39.41
N ASP A 597 -1.78 2.23 39.11
CA ASP A 597 -2.76 2.59 40.13
C ASP A 597 -4.17 2.27 39.60
N GLY A 598 -4.90 1.43 40.35
CA GLY A 598 -6.13 0.83 39.89
C GLY A 598 -7.32 1.78 39.91
N ALA A 599 -7.97 1.94 38.76
CA ALA A 599 -9.33 2.48 38.67
C ALA A 599 -10.06 1.78 37.52
N ASP A 600 -11.24 1.23 37.79
CA ASP A 600 -12.10 0.64 36.76
C ASP A 600 -12.56 1.71 35.77
N PHE A 601 -12.30 1.48 34.49
CA PHE A 601 -12.81 2.34 33.42
C PHE A 601 -14.14 1.79 32.91
N GLY A 602 -15.25 2.40 33.31
CA GLY A 602 -16.47 2.34 32.51
C GLY A 602 -16.20 3.03 31.16
N LEU A 603 -16.32 2.26 30.07
CA LEU A 603 -16.53 2.75 28.70
C LEU A 603 -17.98 2.44 28.32
#